data_AF-C0ECA2-F1
#
_entry.id   AF-C0ECA2-F1
#
_cell.length_a   1.000
_cell.length_b   1.000
_cell.length_c   1.000
_cell.angle_alpha   90.00
_cell.angle_beta   90.00
_cell.angle_gamma   90.00
#
_symmetry.space_group_name_H-M   'P 1'
#
loop_
_entity.id
_entity.type
_entity.pdbx_description
1 polymer ?
#
loop_
_entity_poly.entity_id
_entity_poly.type
_entity_poly.pdbx_seq_one_letter_code
_entity_poly.pdbx_strand_id
1 'polypeptide(L)'
;MQLKRVFAAILSALTALSLSGCSVVNTNIETVVSPPKMTSEQAAIYKALENTGQTGKNIDLKYPQSGENRSAIVLENIDEEESREALVFYESKTQSSMSGGGLRVCLLDQIDGEWVTVWDVAGAGTEVDKVVFLYDSETARKLVIIGFSIENQQQKLYKVFTYEDKSFNSIFEGNYQVLEVYDIDEDGQDEIITVNAESSETDNINKSATSGTLPVKTKASLIKYRNETFEKIDEIELLGQAVEYNNIIKDENNATFGRPALFLDEVLAAKSSSITYATEILVCEEGKLKNLVDDGSEECRLFQQTYRVQAPSCDDIDGDGKIEIPNTRLFPGYSESDEHPMYMTEWYCLTDGELTLSRASYINYTQGFGFLLPDGWIDKVTVKSVVENDEISFFVFDETLDNDSRKILSLKVDNISENTNRSAGIPAGYFEISRVGQLAFLAKNHNIGGEFNIQNGEIFENFVDLYLLGD
;
A
#
# COMPACT_ATOMS: atom_id res chain seq x y z
N MET A 1 -75.71 -10.41 1.46
CA MET A 1 -74.71 -10.79 2.49
C MET A 1 -73.46 -11.45 1.90
N GLN A 2 -73.54 -12.13 0.75
CA GLN A 2 -72.38 -12.80 0.13
C GLN A 2 -71.42 -11.86 -0.61
N LEU A 3 -71.89 -10.78 -1.23
CA LEU A 3 -71.02 -9.84 -1.97
C LEU A 3 -70.05 -9.05 -1.07
N LYS A 4 -70.45 -8.74 0.17
CA LYS A 4 -69.58 -8.09 1.18
C LYS A 4 -68.50 -9.02 1.75
N ARG A 5 -68.77 -10.34 1.76
CA ARG A 5 -67.80 -11.35 2.21
C ARG A 5 -66.73 -11.63 1.15
N VAL A 6 -67.11 -11.57 -0.13
CA VAL A 6 -66.17 -11.68 -1.26
C VAL A 6 -65.24 -10.45 -1.33
N PHE A 7 -65.77 -9.24 -1.11
CA PHE A 7 -64.94 -8.04 -1.07
C PHE A 7 -63.95 -8.01 0.11
N ALA A 8 -64.37 -8.49 1.28
CA ALA A 8 -63.47 -8.62 2.43
C ALA A 8 -62.37 -9.67 2.22
N ALA A 9 -62.68 -10.77 1.53
CA ALA A 9 -61.70 -11.80 1.18
C ALA A 9 -60.69 -11.32 0.13
N ILE A 10 -61.14 -10.54 -0.87
CA ILE A 10 -60.25 -9.95 -1.89
C ILE A 10 -59.35 -8.87 -1.28
N LEU A 11 -59.89 -8.03 -0.39
CA LEU A 11 -59.10 -6.99 0.28
C LEU A 11 -58.07 -7.60 1.24
N SER A 12 -58.45 -8.67 1.98
CA SER A 12 -57.53 -9.44 2.83
C SER A 12 -56.42 -10.13 2.03
N ALA A 13 -56.72 -10.65 0.84
CA ALA A 13 -55.74 -11.27 -0.05
C ALA A 13 -54.79 -10.23 -0.68
N LEU A 14 -55.28 -9.01 -1.00
CA LEU A 14 -54.45 -7.92 -1.50
C LEU A 14 -53.50 -7.37 -0.42
N THR A 15 -53.93 -7.28 0.85
CA THR A 15 -53.05 -6.86 1.96
C THR A 15 -52.03 -7.94 2.38
N ALA A 16 -52.30 -9.23 2.13
CA ALA A 16 -51.35 -10.31 2.40
C ALA A 16 -50.22 -10.36 1.35
N LEU A 17 -50.49 -9.94 0.11
CA LEU A 17 -49.49 -9.85 -0.96
C LEU A 17 -48.56 -8.62 -0.83
N SER A 18 -48.96 -7.58 -0.07
CA SER A 18 -48.13 -6.40 0.20
C SER A 18 -47.20 -6.54 1.42
N LEU A 19 -47.24 -7.66 2.15
CA LEU A 19 -46.34 -7.95 3.29
C LEU A 19 -45.40 -9.14 3.05
N SER A 20 -45.30 -9.64 1.82
CA SER A 20 -44.30 -10.65 1.44
C SER A 20 -42.95 -10.00 1.09
N GLY A 21 -42.41 -9.22 2.02
CA GLY A 21 -41.02 -8.76 1.98
C GLY A 21 -40.09 -9.89 2.45
N CYS A 22 -40.03 -10.99 1.71
CA CYS A 22 -38.98 -11.98 1.88
C CYS A 22 -37.75 -11.50 1.10
N SER A 23 -36.90 -10.69 1.73
CA SER A 23 -35.49 -10.68 1.33
C SER A 23 -34.95 -12.08 1.62
N VAL A 24 -34.79 -12.89 0.58
CA VAL A 24 -33.87 -14.03 0.64
C VAL A 24 -32.50 -13.41 0.87
N VAL A 25 -32.02 -13.49 2.10
CA VAL A 25 -30.64 -13.14 2.45
C VAL A 25 -29.75 -14.12 1.71
N ASN A 26 -29.26 -13.69 0.56
CA ASN A 26 -28.24 -14.39 -0.19
C ASN A 26 -26.91 -14.09 0.53
N THR A 27 -26.31 -15.09 1.17
CA THR A 27 -25.08 -14.96 1.97
C THR A 27 -23.81 -14.87 1.11
N ASN A 28 -23.89 -14.32 -0.11
CA ASN A 28 -22.73 -14.03 -0.94
C ASN A 28 -22.38 -12.54 -0.81
N ILE A 29 -21.29 -12.29 -0.08
CA ILE A 29 -20.73 -10.97 0.25
C ILE A 29 -20.21 -10.23 -1.00
N GLU A 30 -20.09 -10.89 -2.16
CA GLU A 30 -19.63 -10.28 -3.42
C GLU A 30 -20.63 -9.27 -4.07
N THR A 31 -21.81 -9.03 -3.49
CA THR A 31 -22.81 -8.10 -4.08
C THR A 31 -23.12 -6.86 -3.24
N VAL A 32 -22.51 -6.69 -2.07
CA VAL A 32 -22.70 -5.50 -1.22
C VAL A 32 -21.74 -4.36 -1.58
N VAL A 33 -20.71 -4.63 -2.38
CA VAL A 33 -19.96 -3.61 -3.11
C VAL A 33 -20.50 -3.60 -4.54
N SER A 34 -21.53 -2.81 -4.81
CA SER A 34 -21.81 -2.46 -6.20
C SER A 34 -20.62 -1.63 -6.68
N PRO A 35 -19.96 -1.99 -7.80
CA PRO A 35 -18.93 -1.15 -8.40
C PRO A 35 -19.45 0.28 -8.48
N PRO A 36 -18.61 1.31 -8.22
CA PRO A 36 -19.04 2.69 -8.39
C PRO A 36 -19.70 2.82 -9.75
N LYS A 37 -20.90 3.42 -9.79
CA LYS A 37 -21.60 3.63 -11.06
C LYS A 37 -20.64 4.38 -11.97
N MET A 38 -20.33 3.79 -13.12
CA MET A 38 -19.46 4.44 -14.11
C MET A 38 -19.93 5.86 -14.34
N THR A 39 -18.99 6.81 -14.27
CA THR A 39 -19.29 8.21 -14.60
C THR A 39 -19.73 8.30 -16.05
N SER A 40 -20.38 9.40 -16.43
CA SER A 40 -20.75 9.63 -17.83
C SER A 40 -19.53 9.65 -18.76
N GLU A 41 -18.38 10.12 -18.26
CA GLU A 41 -17.10 10.12 -18.98
C GLU A 41 -16.57 8.70 -19.20
N GLN A 42 -16.52 7.88 -18.14
CA GLN A 42 -16.12 6.48 -18.25
C GLN A 42 -17.02 5.72 -19.23
N ALA A 43 -18.34 5.91 -19.14
CA ALA A 43 -19.28 5.26 -20.07
C ALA A 43 -19.06 5.68 -21.53
N ALA A 44 -18.67 6.93 -21.80
CA ALA A 44 -18.34 7.40 -23.14
C ALA A 44 -17.05 6.76 -23.66
N ILE A 45 -16.02 6.64 -22.81
CA ILE A 45 -14.75 5.96 -23.12
C ILE A 45 -15.00 4.49 -23.43
N TYR A 46 -15.78 3.78 -22.61
CA TYR A 46 -16.16 2.38 -22.88
C TYR A 46 -16.86 2.22 -24.21
N LYS A 47 -17.80 3.12 -24.52
CA LYS A 47 -18.53 3.09 -25.78
C LYS A 47 -17.58 3.33 -26.96
N ALA A 48 -16.63 4.25 -26.85
CA ALA A 48 -15.62 4.49 -27.88
C ALA A 48 -14.74 3.25 -28.09
N LEU A 49 -14.29 2.63 -27.01
CA LEU A 49 -13.50 1.39 -27.01
C LEU A 49 -14.26 0.22 -27.69
N GLU A 50 -15.55 0.02 -27.39
CA GLU A 50 -16.37 -1.02 -28.01
C GLU A 50 -16.60 -0.82 -29.51
N ASN A 51 -16.57 0.43 -29.97
CA ASN A 51 -16.83 0.77 -31.37
C ASN A 51 -15.59 0.63 -32.26
N THR A 52 -14.41 0.36 -31.70
CA THR A 52 -13.26 -0.01 -32.52
C THR A 52 -13.46 -1.42 -33.07
N GLY A 53 -13.23 -1.59 -34.38
CA GLY A 53 -13.34 -2.90 -35.02
C GLY A 53 -12.29 -3.91 -34.56
N GLN A 54 -11.33 -3.51 -33.72
CA GLN A 54 -10.20 -4.33 -33.25
C GLN A 54 -10.44 -4.94 -31.86
N THR A 55 -11.10 -4.21 -30.96
CA THR A 55 -11.28 -4.61 -29.56
C THR A 55 -12.44 -5.61 -29.37
N GLY A 56 -13.51 -5.45 -30.16
CA GLY A 56 -14.72 -6.27 -30.05
C GLY A 56 -15.48 -6.04 -28.74
N LYS A 57 -16.74 -6.49 -28.67
CA LYS A 57 -17.63 -6.28 -27.50
C LYS A 57 -17.31 -7.17 -26.29
N ASN A 58 -16.14 -7.80 -26.22
CA ASN A 58 -15.87 -8.85 -25.25
C ASN A 58 -14.45 -8.72 -24.68
N ILE A 59 -14.28 -7.72 -23.82
CA ILE A 59 -13.05 -7.43 -23.10
C ILE A 59 -13.22 -7.67 -21.61
N ASP A 60 -12.11 -8.02 -20.95
CA ASP A 60 -11.96 -7.94 -19.49
C ASP A 60 -11.01 -6.81 -19.16
N LEU A 61 -11.40 -5.92 -18.26
CA LEU A 61 -10.55 -4.81 -17.85
C LEU A 61 -9.44 -5.29 -16.93
N LYS A 62 -8.27 -4.70 -17.10
CA LYS A 62 -7.09 -4.94 -16.26
C LYS A 62 -6.80 -3.68 -15.46
N TYR A 63 -6.36 -3.86 -14.22
CA TYR A 63 -6.19 -2.78 -13.26
C TYR A 63 -4.73 -2.76 -12.81
N PRO A 64 -4.06 -1.59 -12.81
CA PRO A 64 -2.71 -1.49 -12.25
C PRO A 64 -2.68 -2.02 -10.81
N GLN A 65 -1.72 -2.90 -10.54
CA GLN A 65 -1.59 -3.62 -9.26
C GLN A 65 -0.99 -2.74 -8.14
N SER A 66 -0.25 -1.69 -8.49
CA SER A 66 0.46 -0.79 -7.57
C SER A 66 0.46 0.68 -8.06
N GLY A 67 0.93 1.58 -7.18
CA GLY A 67 0.94 3.03 -7.39
C GLY A 67 -0.43 3.70 -7.23
N GLU A 68 -0.48 4.99 -7.58
CA GLU A 68 -1.67 5.84 -7.38
C GLU A 68 -2.77 5.60 -8.42
N ASN A 69 -2.37 5.31 -9.67
CA ASN A 69 -3.29 5.15 -10.79
C ASN A 69 -3.86 3.72 -10.88
N ARG A 70 -4.72 3.31 -9.93
CA ARG A 70 -5.24 1.92 -9.84
C ARG A 70 -6.50 1.61 -10.65
N SER A 71 -6.97 2.58 -11.45
CA SER A 71 -8.15 2.40 -12.30
C SER A 71 -7.77 1.75 -13.64
N ALA A 72 -8.64 0.91 -14.19
CA ALA A 72 -8.48 0.38 -15.55
C ALA A 72 -8.57 1.46 -16.63
N ILE A 73 -9.13 2.63 -16.30
CA ILE A 73 -9.14 3.84 -17.11
C ILE A 73 -8.37 4.91 -16.32
N VAL A 74 -7.19 5.27 -16.81
CA VAL A 74 -6.37 6.37 -16.26
C VAL A 74 -6.58 7.58 -17.15
N LEU A 75 -6.99 8.70 -16.55
CA LEU A 75 -7.28 9.96 -17.24
C LEU A 75 -6.20 10.97 -16.88
N GLU A 76 -5.45 11.40 -17.87
CA GLU A 76 -4.36 12.35 -17.69
C GLU A 76 -4.18 13.18 -18.96
N ASN A 77 -3.82 14.45 -18.81
CA ASN A 77 -3.41 15.27 -19.94
C ASN A 77 -1.93 14.96 -20.21
N ILE A 78 -1.66 14.33 -21.35
CA ILE A 78 -0.32 13.87 -21.75
C ILE A 78 0.22 14.61 -22.98
N ASP A 79 -0.57 15.45 -23.62
CA ASP A 79 -0.14 16.32 -24.72
C ASP A 79 -0.28 17.82 -24.37
N GLU A 80 -0.52 18.67 -25.36
CA GLU A 80 -0.59 20.13 -25.21
C GLU A 80 -2.04 20.68 -25.16
N GLU A 81 -3.08 19.84 -25.27
CA GLU A 81 -4.46 20.33 -25.22
C GLU A 81 -5.02 20.38 -23.79
N GLU A 82 -6.14 21.09 -23.56
CA GLU A 82 -6.76 21.14 -22.24
C GLU A 82 -7.53 19.86 -21.88
N SER A 83 -7.78 19.00 -22.87
CA SER A 83 -8.40 17.70 -22.67
C SER A 83 -7.54 16.79 -21.80
N ARG A 84 -8.11 15.64 -21.46
CA ARG A 84 -7.35 14.53 -20.92
C ARG A 84 -7.51 13.34 -21.85
N GLU A 85 -6.46 12.56 -21.97
CA GLU A 85 -6.44 11.33 -22.71
C GLU A 85 -6.80 10.19 -21.75
N ALA A 86 -7.34 9.11 -22.30
CA ALA A 86 -7.71 7.92 -21.55
C ALA A 86 -6.79 6.75 -21.92
N LEU A 87 -6.00 6.30 -20.95
CA LEU A 87 -5.26 5.04 -21.01
C LEU A 87 -6.15 3.92 -20.46
N VAL A 88 -6.47 2.95 -21.30
CA VAL A 88 -7.33 1.82 -20.96
C VAL A 88 -6.59 0.51 -21.10
N PHE A 89 -6.61 -0.30 -20.04
CA PHE A 89 -5.97 -1.60 -19.97
C PHE A 89 -7.02 -2.70 -20.01
N TYR A 90 -6.86 -3.66 -20.93
CA TYR A 90 -7.81 -4.75 -21.08
C TYR A 90 -7.19 -6.01 -21.68
N GLU A 91 -7.88 -7.13 -21.55
CA GLU A 91 -7.62 -8.39 -22.23
C GLU A 91 -8.78 -8.70 -23.18
N SER A 92 -8.47 -9.06 -24.43
CA SER A 92 -9.48 -9.42 -25.42
C SER A 92 -9.81 -10.92 -25.34
N LYS A 93 -11.08 -11.26 -25.05
CA LYS A 93 -11.53 -12.66 -25.00
C LYS A 93 -11.54 -13.37 -26.34
N THR A 94 -11.43 -12.63 -27.45
CA THR A 94 -11.40 -13.18 -28.81
C THR A 94 -9.96 -13.39 -29.32
N GLN A 95 -8.95 -12.79 -28.68
CA GLN A 95 -7.54 -12.89 -29.06
C GLN A 95 -6.64 -13.53 -27.98
N SER A 96 -7.23 -14.12 -26.95
CA SER A 96 -6.57 -14.79 -25.80
C SER A 96 -5.69 -16.00 -26.15
N SER A 97 -5.42 -16.25 -27.44
CA SER A 97 -4.50 -17.28 -27.95
C SER A 97 -3.17 -16.71 -28.49
N MET A 98 -2.93 -15.40 -28.39
CA MET A 98 -1.65 -14.80 -28.79
C MET A 98 -0.61 -14.95 -27.68
N SER A 99 0.60 -15.38 -28.04
CA SER A 99 1.77 -15.46 -27.16
C SER A 99 2.10 -14.06 -26.63
N GLY A 100 1.88 -13.82 -25.33
CA GLY A 100 2.06 -12.50 -24.70
C GLY A 100 1.00 -12.11 -23.66
N GLY A 101 0.16 -13.04 -23.17
CA GLY A 101 -0.72 -12.77 -22.02
C GLY A 101 -2.01 -12.00 -22.32
N GLY A 102 -2.32 -11.72 -23.59
CA GLY A 102 -3.60 -11.11 -23.99
C GLY A 102 -3.81 -9.63 -23.59
N LEU A 103 -2.92 -9.06 -22.76
CA LEU A 103 -2.97 -7.67 -22.29
C LEU A 103 -2.83 -6.68 -23.45
N ARG A 104 -3.66 -5.64 -23.41
CA ARG A 104 -3.71 -4.52 -24.36
C ARG A 104 -3.63 -3.21 -23.62
N VAL A 105 -2.95 -2.25 -24.23
CA VAL A 105 -2.91 -0.84 -23.82
C VAL A 105 -3.56 -0.03 -24.95
N CYS A 106 -4.63 0.67 -24.62
CA CYS A 106 -5.38 1.49 -25.55
C CYS A 106 -5.37 2.94 -25.10
N LEU A 107 -5.02 3.84 -26.02
CA LEU A 107 -5.05 5.27 -25.80
C LEU A 107 -6.24 5.86 -26.57
N LEU A 108 -7.09 6.61 -25.86
CA LEU A 108 -8.16 7.39 -26.44
C LEU A 108 -7.93 8.87 -26.19
N ASP A 109 -8.35 9.67 -27.16
CA ASP A 109 -8.20 11.12 -27.21
C ASP A 109 -9.57 11.76 -27.55
N GLN A 110 -9.79 13.02 -27.17
CA GLN A 110 -11.02 13.77 -27.45
C GLN A 110 -10.90 14.59 -28.73
N ILE A 111 -11.38 14.02 -29.84
CA ILE A 111 -11.41 14.74 -31.13
C ILE A 111 -12.83 15.28 -31.35
N ASP A 112 -12.95 16.61 -31.48
CA ASP A 112 -14.23 17.31 -31.66
C ASP A 112 -15.26 17.02 -30.55
N GLY A 113 -14.80 16.75 -29.32
CA GLY A 113 -15.63 16.43 -28.17
C GLY A 113 -16.15 14.99 -28.12
N GLU A 114 -15.66 14.11 -29.00
CA GLU A 114 -15.92 12.67 -28.98
C GLU A 114 -14.64 11.89 -28.66
N TRP A 115 -14.78 10.85 -27.84
CA TRP A 115 -13.69 9.93 -27.55
C TRP A 115 -13.38 9.07 -28.78
N VAL A 116 -12.13 9.09 -29.22
CA VAL A 116 -11.63 8.33 -30.35
C VAL A 116 -10.41 7.53 -29.92
N THR A 117 -10.40 6.23 -30.23
CA THR A 117 -9.19 5.42 -30.06
C THR A 117 -8.14 5.85 -31.07
N VAL A 118 -7.03 6.38 -30.55
CA VAL A 118 -5.87 6.80 -31.36
C VAL A 118 -4.81 5.72 -31.43
N TRP A 119 -4.73 4.86 -30.41
CA TRP A 119 -3.76 3.78 -30.37
C TRP A 119 -4.26 2.55 -29.62
N ASP A 120 -3.87 1.36 -30.08
CA ASP A 120 -4.19 0.09 -29.43
C ASP A 120 -3.08 -0.93 -29.71
N VAL A 121 -2.29 -1.24 -28.69
CA VAL A 121 -1.11 -2.11 -28.78
C VAL A 121 -1.13 -3.23 -27.77
N ALA A 122 -0.37 -4.28 -28.05
CA ALA A 122 -0.11 -5.34 -27.08
C ALA A 122 0.70 -4.77 -25.92
N GLY A 123 0.29 -5.12 -24.69
CA GLY A 123 1.11 -4.90 -23.51
C GLY A 123 2.38 -5.76 -23.56
N ALA A 124 3.34 -5.42 -22.71
CA ALA A 124 4.62 -6.12 -22.66
C ALA A 124 4.69 -7.19 -21.55
N GLY A 125 3.58 -7.46 -20.87
CA GLY A 125 3.46 -8.50 -19.84
C GLY A 125 2.05 -9.09 -19.79
N THR A 126 1.80 -9.89 -18.75
CA THR A 126 0.49 -10.53 -18.52
C THR A 126 -0.47 -9.62 -17.76
N GLU A 127 0.06 -8.75 -16.90
CA GLU A 127 -0.72 -7.78 -16.12
C GLU A 127 -0.05 -6.41 -16.19
N VAL A 128 -0.85 -5.36 -15.97
CA VAL A 128 -0.34 -3.99 -15.75
C VAL A 128 -0.02 -3.84 -14.27
N ASP A 129 1.21 -3.44 -13.95
CA ASP A 129 1.66 -3.28 -12.57
C ASP A 129 1.46 -1.85 -12.07
N LYS A 130 1.99 -0.85 -12.77
CA LYS A 130 2.00 0.54 -12.32
C LYS A 130 1.84 1.47 -13.50
N VAL A 131 1.17 2.61 -13.31
CA VAL A 131 1.12 3.71 -14.27
C VAL A 131 1.54 4.99 -13.57
N VAL A 132 2.63 5.60 -14.06
CA VAL A 132 3.19 6.84 -13.52
C VAL A 132 3.46 7.79 -14.67
N PHE A 133 3.46 9.09 -14.40
CA PHE A 133 3.76 10.11 -15.39
C PHE A 133 5.03 10.85 -14.99
N LEU A 134 5.84 11.20 -15.98
CA LEU A 134 7.02 12.06 -15.80
C LEU A 134 6.77 13.35 -16.58
N TYR A 135 6.81 14.49 -15.90
CA TYR A 135 6.63 15.79 -16.54
C TYR A 135 7.95 16.27 -17.15
N ASP A 136 7.94 16.55 -18.45
CA ASP A 136 9.05 17.21 -19.13
C ASP A 136 8.80 18.72 -19.14
N SER A 137 9.61 19.44 -18.36
CA SER A 137 9.50 20.89 -18.22
C SER A 137 9.94 21.66 -19.47
N GLU A 138 10.72 21.05 -20.37
CA GLU A 138 11.17 21.68 -21.61
C GLU A 138 10.07 21.70 -22.67
N THR A 139 9.30 20.62 -22.77
CA THR A 139 8.18 20.48 -23.73
C THR A 139 6.81 20.77 -23.12
N ALA A 140 6.72 20.88 -21.79
CA ALA A 140 5.48 20.97 -21.03
C ALA A 140 4.53 19.79 -21.24
N ARG A 141 5.07 18.61 -21.55
CA ARG A 141 4.32 17.36 -21.81
C ARG A 141 4.58 16.33 -20.72
N LYS A 142 3.72 15.32 -20.61
CA LYS A 142 3.94 14.19 -19.73
C LYS A 142 4.32 12.95 -20.53
N LEU A 143 5.43 12.33 -20.15
CA LEU A 143 5.75 10.98 -20.58
C LEU A 143 4.96 9.97 -19.75
N VAL A 144 4.46 8.93 -20.40
CA VAL A 144 3.67 7.87 -19.75
C VAL A 144 4.57 6.69 -19.44
N ILE A 145 4.72 6.35 -18.17
CA ILE A 145 5.48 5.18 -17.72
C ILE A 145 4.51 4.07 -17.33
N ILE A 146 4.59 2.95 -18.04
CA ILE A 146 3.75 1.77 -17.78
C ILE A 146 4.64 0.62 -17.35
N GLY A 147 4.44 0.17 -16.12
CA GLY A 147 4.99 -1.05 -15.56
C GLY A 147 4.15 -2.26 -15.90
N PHE A 148 4.78 -3.37 -16.25
CA PHE A 148 4.16 -4.64 -16.58
C PHE A 148 4.75 -5.75 -15.72
N SER A 149 3.90 -6.62 -15.21
CA SER A 149 4.33 -7.87 -14.57
C SER A 149 4.13 -9.05 -15.51
N ILE A 150 5.04 -10.02 -15.43
CA ILE A 150 5.02 -11.25 -16.20
C ILE A 150 4.79 -12.40 -15.23
N GLU A 151 3.84 -13.28 -15.56
CA GLU A 151 3.53 -14.45 -14.75
C GLU A 151 4.80 -15.29 -14.45
N ASN A 152 4.98 -15.65 -13.18
CA ASN A 152 6.14 -16.40 -12.68
C ASN A 152 7.50 -15.67 -12.80
N GLN A 153 7.52 -14.36 -13.04
CA GLN A 153 8.74 -13.56 -12.99
C GLN A 153 8.64 -12.52 -11.86
N GLN A 154 9.67 -12.49 -11.03
CA GLN A 154 9.78 -11.51 -9.95
C GLN A 154 10.20 -10.14 -10.47
N GLN A 155 11.11 -10.12 -11.45
CA GLN A 155 11.51 -8.90 -12.11
C GLN A 155 10.40 -8.47 -13.08
N LYS A 156 9.95 -7.22 -12.91
CA LYS A 156 8.98 -6.56 -13.77
C LYS A 156 9.72 -5.76 -14.84
N LEU A 157 9.01 -5.32 -15.87
CA LEU A 157 9.56 -4.41 -16.89
C LEU A 157 8.67 -3.18 -17.02
N TYR A 158 9.27 -2.04 -17.32
CA TYR A 158 8.54 -0.82 -17.61
C TYR A 158 8.90 -0.29 -18.98
N LYS A 159 7.98 0.47 -19.56
CA LYS A 159 8.17 1.20 -20.81
C LYS A 159 7.75 2.64 -20.60
N VAL A 160 8.53 3.56 -21.17
CA VAL A 160 8.20 4.98 -21.22
C VAL A 160 7.72 5.32 -22.62
N PHE A 161 6.57 5.96 -22.70
CA PHE A 161 5.92 6.36 -23.93
C PHE A 161 5.82 7.88 -24.03
N THR A 162 5.96 8.38 -25.25
CA THR A 162 5.57 9.75 -25.61
C THR A 162 4.34 9.70 -26.51
N TYR A 163 3.49 10.73 -26.41
CA TYR A 163 2.33 10.92 -27.27
C TYR A 163 2.49 12.20 -28.09
N GLU A 164 2.80 12.05 -29.37
CA GLU A 164 3.01 13.18 -30.28
C GLU A 164 2.43 12.88 -31.65
N ASP A 165 1.82 13.87 -32.30
CA ASP A 165 1.24 13.73 -33.65
C ASP A 165 0.32 12.50 -33.79
N LYS A 166 -0.45 12.20 -32.73
CA LYS A 166 -1.33 11.02 -32.62
C LYS A 166 -0.60 9.68 -32.66
N SER A 167 0.68 9.67 -32.28
CA SER A 167 1.53 8.49 -32.22
C SER A 167 1.97 8.25 -30.78
N PHE A 168 1.68 7.05 -30.26
CA PHE A 168 2.05 6.64 -28.91
C PHE A 168 3.19 5.62 -28.99
N ASN A 169 4.42 6.10 -28.83
CA ASN A 169 5.63 5.32 -29.07
C ASN A 169 6.43 5.11 -27.78
N SER A 170 6.91 3.88 -27.57
CA SER A 170 7.87 3.58 -26.51
C SER A 170 9.24 4.15 -26.91
N ILE A 171 9.80 5.02 -26.07
CA ILE A 171 11.10 5.67 -26.29
C ILE A 171 12.17 5.17 -25.32
N PHE A 172 11.76 4.48 -24.25
CA PHE A 172 12.65 3.87 -23.28
C PHE A 172 12.00 2.65 -22.63
N GLU A 173 12.81 1.71 -22.17
CA GLU A 173 12.35 0.54 -21.43
C GLU A 173 13.44 0.05 -20.49
N GLY A 174 13.02 -0.63 -19.43
CA GLY A 174 13.93 -1.20 -18.45
C GLY A 174 13.24 -2.25 -17.60
N ASN A 175 14.02 -2.90 -16.75
CA ASN A 175 13.50 -3.81 -15.74
C ASN A 175 13.44 -3.12 -14.38
N TYR A 176 12.66 -3.65 -13.46
CA TYR A 176 12.60 -3.17 -12.07
C TYR A 176 12.03 -4.20 -11.10
N GLN A 177 12.38 -4.02 -9.82
CA GLN A 177 11.62 -4.49 -8.66
C GLN A 177 10.95 -3.30 -7.96
N VAL A 178 11.65 -2.17 -7.86
CA VAL A 178 11.13 -0.86 -7.43
C VAL A 178 11.22 0.10 -8.60
N LEU A 179 10.16 0.84 -8.87
CA LEU A 179 10.08 1.89 -9.89
C LEU A 179 9.37 3.09 -9.29
N GLU A 180 10.12 4.16 -9.08
CA GLU A 180 9.59 5.44 -8.62
C GLU A 180 9.96 6.57 -9.58
N VAL A 181 9.05 7.52 -9.71
CA VAL A 181 9.26 8.80 -10.40
C VAL A 181 9.24 9.88 -9.34
N TYR A 182 10.33 10.59 -9.17
CA TYR A 182 10.51 11.56 -8.08
C TYR A 182 11.67 12.51 -8.38
N ASP A 183 11.43 13.83 -8.27
CA ASP A 183 12.47 14.87 -8.24
C ASP A 183 13.32 14.71 -6.96
N ILE A 184 14.27 13.78 -7.00
CA ILE A 184 15.08 13.40 -5.84
C ILE A 184 16.29 14.32 -5.66
N ASP A 185 16.66 15.08 -6.70
CA ASP A 185 17.77 16.03 -6.66
C ASP A 185 17.37 17.51 -6.62
N GLU A 186 16.07 17.79 -6.51
CA GLU A 186 15.45 19.11 -6.39
C GLU A 186 15.79 20.05 -7.54
N ASP A 187 15.97 19.51 -8.76
CA ASP A 187 16.21 20.31 -9.96
C ASP A 187 14.93 20.78 -10.66
N GLY A 188 13.76 20.36 -10.15
CA GLY A 188 12.44 20.70 -10.67
C GLY A 188 11.95 19.79 -11.80
N GLN A 189 12.70 18.71 -12.10
CA GLN A 189 12.31 17.65 -13.02
C GLN A 189 12.35 16.32 -12.29
N ASP A 190 11.36 15.45 -12.51
CA ASP A 190 11.37 14.14 -11.87
C ASP A 190 12.41 13.20 -12.49
N GLU A 191 13.08 12.42 -11.65
CA GLU A 191 13.91 11.29 -12.07
C GLU A 191 13.13 9.99 -12.08
N ILE A 192 13.60 9.03 -12.87
CA ILE A 192 13.24 7.62 -12.72
C ILE A 192 14.27 6.96 -11.81
N ILE A 193 13.82 6.45 -10.66
CA ILE A 193 14.59 5.63 -9.75
C ILE A 193 14.15 4.19 -9.90
N THR A 194 15.09 3.29 -10.20
CA THR A 194 14.81 1.85 -10.26
C THR A 194 15.69 1.06 -9.34
N VAL A 195 15.15 0.05 -8.68
CA VAL A 195 15.93 -1.00 -8.00
C VAL A 195 15.85 -2.30 -8.79
N ASN A 196 17.00 -2.91 -9.07
CA ASN A 196 17.10 -4.15 -9.82
C ASN A 196 18.05 -5.13 -9.15
N ALA A 197 17.78 -6.43 -9.33
CA ALA A 197 18.75 -7.47 -9.03
C ALA A 197 20.00 -7.30 -9.90
N GLU A 198 21.17 -7.44 -9.31
CA GLU A 198 22.44 -7.47 -10.05
C GLU A 198 22.44 -8.71 -10.96
N SER A 199 22.42 -8.50 -12.28
CA SER A 199 22.64 -9.58 -13.23
C SER A 199 24.13 -9.94 -13.22
N SER A 200 24.51 -11.11 -12.70
CA SER A 200 25.85 -11.62 -12.91
C SER A 200 26.07 -11.83 -14.42
N GLU A 201 27.02 -11.11 -15.03
CA GLU A 201 27.35 -11.16 -16.47
C GLU A 201 27.74 -12.56 -16.99
N THR A 202 27.66 -13.61 -16.17
CA THR A 202 28.09 -14.97 -16.50
C THR A 202 27.02 -16.06 -16.36
N ASP A 203 25.80 -15.76 -15.90
CA ASP A 203 24.76 -16.79 -15.76
C ASP A 203 23.65 -16.63 -16.81
N ASN A 204 23.66 -17.56 -17.76
CA ASN A 204 22.54 -17.81 -18.68
C ASN A 204 21.21 -17.89 -17.90
N ILE A 205 20.43 -16.80 -17.91
CA ILE A 205 18.96 -16.55 -17.99
C ILE A 205 17.94 -17.60 -17.47
N ASN A 206 18.31 -18.80 -17.01
CA ASN A 206 17.37 -19.89 -16.71
C ASN A 206 17.68 -20.68 -15.43
N LYS A 207 18.40 -20.13 -14.45
CA LYS A 207 18.67 -20.86 -13.18
C LYS A 207 18.36 -20.13 -11.87
N SER A 208 17.92 -18.88 -11.88
CA SER A 208 17.46 -18.19 -10.66
C SER A 208 15.93 -18.14 -10.50
N ALA A 209 15.17 -18.57 -11.53
CA ALA A 209 13.71 -18.43 -11.56
C ALA A 209 12.93 -19.70 -11.13
N THR A 210 13.62 -20.78 -10.72
CA THR A 210 12.95 -22.07 -10.39
C THR A 210 13.15 -22.53 -8.94
N SER A 211 13.81 -21.73 -8.12
CA SER A 211 13.78 -21.86 -6.67
C SER A 211 13.80 -20.45 -6.12
N GLY A 212 12.63 -19.93 -5.75
CA GLY A 212 12.57 -18.74 -4.91
C GLY A 212 13.52 -18.93 -3.72
N THR A 213 14.04 -17.83 -3.17
CA THR A 213 14.98 -17.81 -2.02
C THR A 213 16.46 -17.92 -2.37
N LEU A 214 16.97 -17.19 -3.39
CA LEU A 214 18.40 -16.85 -3.38
C LEU A 214 18.55 -15.35 -3.12
N PRO A 215 19.37 -14.95 -2.13
CA PRO A 215 19.72 -13.55 -1.93
C PRO A 215 20.39 -13.01 -3.18
N VAL A 216 19.85 -11.94 -3.76
CA VAL A 216 20.49 -11.24 -4.87
C VAL A 216 20.82 -9.84 -4.40
N LYS A 217 22.09 -9.43 -4.57
CA LYS A 217 22.46 -8.03 -4.39
C LYS A 217 21.64 -7.18 -5.35
N THR A 218 21.11 -6.08 -4.87
CA THR A 218 20.34 -5.17 -5.71
C THR A 218 21.10 -3.86 -5.91
N LYS A 219 20.79 -3.17 -7.00
CA LYS A 219 21.33 -1.84 -7.30
C LYS A 219 20.21 -0.87 -7.53
N ALA A 220 20.34 0.32 -6.96
CA ALA A 220 19.49 1.46 -7.25
C ALA A 220 20.13 2.29 -8.36
N SER A 221 19.39 2.58 -9.42
CA SER A 221 19.82 3.41 -10.55
C SER A 221 19.02 4.71 -10.58
N LEU A 222 19.72 5.83 -10.82
CA LEU A 222 19.14 7.15 -11.06
C LEU A 222 19.16 7.45 -12.56
N ILE A 223 18.00 7.71 -13.15
CA ILE A 223 17.86 7.94 -14.58
C ILE A 223 17.16 9.27 -14.82
N LYS A 224 17.80 10.16 -15.56
CA LYS A 224 17.24 11.47 -15.95
C LYS A 224 16.79 11.46 -17.41
N TYR A 225 15.72 12.18 -17.69
CA TYR A 225 15.28 12.49 -19.06
C TYR A 225 15.70 13.91 -19.42
N ARG A 226 16.62 14.08 -20.38
CA ARG A 226 17.11 15.38 -20.83
C ARG A 226 17.38 15.36 -22.33
N ASN A 227 17.06 16.46 -23.02
CA ASN A 227 17.24 16.58 -24.47
C ASN A 227 16.67 15.37 -25.25
N GLU A 228 15.44 14.97 -24.90
CA GLU A 228 14.74 13.83 -25.50
C GLU A 228 15.41 12.45 -25.31
N THR A 229 16.37 12.33 -24.38
CA THR A 229 17.11 11.09 -24.11
C THR A 229 17.11 10.72 -22.64
N PHE A 230 17.13 9.42 -22.36
CA PHE A 230 17.30 8.89 -21.01
C PHE A 230 18.76 8.57 -20.74
N GLU A 231 19.31 9.12 -19.66
CA GLU A 231 20.68 8.89 -19.22
C GLU A 231 20.68 8.32 -17.80
N LYS A 232 21.38 7.19 -17.59
CA LYS A 232 21.65 6.68 -16.24
C LYS A 232 22.78 7.51 -15.63
N ILE A 233 22.43 8.37 -14.69
CA ILE A 233 23.32 9.34 -14.05
C ILE A 233 24.21 8.66 -13.02
N ASP A 234 23.62 7.76 -12.22
CA ASP A 234 24.32 7.07 -11.16
C ASP A 234 23.71 5.71 -10.85
N GLU A 235 24.48 4.85 -10.20
CA GLU A 235 24.03 3.54 -9.74
C GLU A 235 24.83 3.12 -8.50
N ILE A 236 24.12 2.78 -7.43
CA ILE A 236 24.73 2.32 -6.18
C ILE A 236 24.25 0.91 -5.81
N GLU A 237 25.12 0.15 -5.14
CA GLU A 237 24.77 -1.13 -4.56
C GLU A 237 23.99 -0.92 -3.26
N LEU A 238 22.90 -1.65 -3.09
CA LEU A 238 22.11 -1.68 -1.87
C LEU A 238 22.69 -2.73 -0.92
N LEU A 239 22.59 -2.46 0.39
CA LEU A 239 23.19 -3.29 1.44
C LEU A 239 22.42 -4.59 1.64
N GLY A 240 21.11 -4.53 1.45
CA GLY A 240 20.18 -5.61 1.58
C GLY A 240 20.35 -6.66 0.50
N GLN A 241 20.34 -7.92 0.94
CA GLN A 241 20.10 -9.06 0.06
C GLN A 241 18.59 -9.28 -0.06
N ALA A 242 17.90 -8.25 -0.56
CA ALA A 242 16.46 -8.22 -0.69
C ALA A 242 15.98 -9.40 -1.55
N VAL A 243 14.96 -10.10 -1.04
CA VAL A 243 14.11 -10.95 -1.87
C VAL A 243 12.95 -10.15 -2.43
N GLU A 244 12.46 -9.13 -1.74
CA GLU A 244 11.30 -8.34 -2.16
C GLU A 244 11.35 -6.96 -1.48
N TYR A 245 10.67 -5.98 -2.06
CA TYR A 245 10.43 -4.67 -1.47
C TYR A 245 8.94 -4.54 -1.16
N ASN A 246 8.57 -4.49 0.12
CA ASN A 246 7.17 -4.54 0.56
C ASN A 246 6.55 -3.14 0.62
N ASN A 247 7.33 -2.11 0.93
CA ASN A 247 6.86 -0.73 0.99
C ASN A 247 7.92 0.27 0.53
N ILE A 248 7.48 1.30 -0.20
CA ILE A 248 8.32 2.37 -0.73
C ILE A 248 7.68 3.70 -0.40
N ILE A 249 8.34 4.50 0.42
CA ILE A 249 7.83 5.81 0.84
C ILE A 249 8.69 6.93 0.27
N LYS A 250 8.04 7.93 -0.31
CA LYS A 250 8.62 9.23 -0.66
C LYS A 250 8.43 10.18 0.52
N ASP A 251 9.50 10.81 0.97
CA ASP A 251 9.39 11.96 1.89
C ASP A 251 8.94 13.20 1.10
N GLU A 252 7.67 13.22 0.65
CA GLU A 252 7.14 14.21 -0.31
C GLU A 252 7.25 15.67 0.16
N ASN A 253 7.28 15.89 1.48
CA ASN A 253 7.38 17.22 2.06
C ASN A 253 8.81 17.58 2.51
N ASN A 254 9.78 16.71 2.24
CA ASN A 254 11.17 16.87 2.65
C ASN A 254 11.30 17.13 4.17
N ALA A 255 10.36 16.62 4.96
CA ALA A 255 10.24 16.97 6.37
C ALA A 255 11.23 16.18 7.23
N THR A 256 11.65 14.99 6.77
CA THR A 256 12.57 14.11 7.52
C THR A 256 14.00 14.63 7.46
N PHE A 257 14.47 14.98 6.27
CA PHE A 257 15.88 15.37 6.05
C PHE A 257 16.09 16.79 5.52
N GLY A 258 15.01 17.55 5.29
CA GLY A 258 15.10 18.84 4.60
C GLY A 258 15.44 18.74 3.12
N ARG A 259 15.28 17.54 2.54
CA ARG A 259 15.51 17.19 1.14
C ARG A 259 14.74 15.91 0.77
N PRO A 260 14.55 15.62 -0.53
CA PRO A 260 13.92 14.39 -0.99
C PRO A 260 14.63 13.13 -0.50
N ALA A 261 13.84 12.15 -0.07
CA ALA A 261 14.33 10.83 0.29
C ALA A 261 13.32 9.74 -0.11
N LEU A 262 13.86 8.56 -0.42
CA LEU A 262 13.11 7.33 -0.67
C LEU A 262 13.45 6.31 0.41
N PHE A 263 12.46 5.85 1.16
CA PHE A 263 12.58 4.76 2.11
C PHE A 263 12.21 3.46 1.40
N LEU A 264 13.09 2.47 1.49
CA LEU A 264 12.93 1.17 0.87
C LEU A 264 12.81 0.13 1.99
N ASP A 265 11.59 -0.27 2.31
CA ASP A 265 11.38 -1.43 3.17
C ASP A 265 11.54 -2.70 2.35
N GLU A 266 12.43 -3.56 2.83
CA GLU A 266 12.84 -4.76 2.14
C GLU A 266 12.61 -6.01 3.00
N VAL A 267 12.20 -7.08 2.33
CA VAL A 267 12.20 -8.43 2.86
C VAL A 267 13.57 -9.02 2.55
N LEU A 268 14.33 -9.36 3.57
CA LEU A 268 15.66 -9.96 3.41
C LEU A 268 15.56 -11.47 3.22
N ALA A 269 16.48 -12.03 2.43
CA ALA A 269 16.63 -13.48 2.35
C ALA A 269 16.88 -14.05 3.76
N ALA A 270 16.06 -15.03 4.13
CA ALA A 270 16.07 -15.57 5.48
C ALA A 270 17.46 -16.15 5.82
N LYS A 271 18.17 -15.52 6.77
CA LYS A 271 19.42 -16.06 7.36
C LYS A 271 19.12 -17.19 8.37
N SER A 272 17.87 -17.31 8.81
CA SER A 272 17.34 -18.27 9.80
C SER A 272 15.94 -18.74 9.39
N SER A 273 15.21 -19.46 10.24
CA SER A 273 13.81 -19.86 10.03
C SER A 273 12.80 -18.71 10.04
N SER A 274 13.23 -17.48 10.35
CA SER A 274 12.38 -16.29 10.45
C SER A 274 12.65 -15.36 9.26
N ILE A 275 11.57 -14.84 8.69
CA ILE A 275 11.63 -13.73 7.72
C ILE A 275 12.11 -12.50 8.47
N THR A 276 13.07 -11.78 7.88
CA THR A 276 13.62 -10.54 8.45
C THR A 276 13.41 -9.41 7.47
N TYR A 277 13.16 -8.22 7.98
CA TYR A 277 12.97 -7.00 7.20
C TYR A 277 14.05 -6.00 7.58
N ALA A 278 14.30 -5.06 6.68
CA ALA A 278 15.21 -3.94 6.90
C ALA A 278 14.73 -2.72 6.10
N THR A 279 15.37 -1.59 6.33
CA THR A 279 15.07 -0.34 5.61
C THR A 279 16.36 0.27 5.09
N GLU A 280 16.38 0.61 3.81
CA GLU A 280 17.39 1.46 3.20
C GLU A 280 16.81 2.83 2.85
N ILE A 281 17.64 3.88 2.83
CA ILE A 281 17.16 5.26 2.62
C ILE A 281 18.01 5.90 1.55
N LEU A 282 17.40 6.16 0.39
CA LEU A 282 18.08 6.79 -0.74
C LEU A 282 17.80 8.30 -0.76
N VAL A 283 18.86 9.07 -0.94
CA VAL A 283 18.81 10.50 -1.24
C VAL A 283 19.70 10.81 -2.44
N CYS A 284 19.54 11.99 -3.03
CA CYS A 284 20.53 12.53 -3.96
C CYS A 284 21.44 13.56 -3.27
N GLU A 285 22.75 13.38 -3.38
CA GLU A 285 23.77 14.35 -2.94
C GLU A 285 24.70 14.65 -4.12
N GLU A 286 24.81 15.93 -4.48
CA GLU A 286 25.68 16.39 -5.59
C GLU A 286 25.40 15.66 -6.92
N GLY A 287 24.13 15.34 -7.20
CA GLY A 287 23.69 14.65 -8.42
C GLY A 287 23.97 13.14 -8.43
N LYS A 288 24.26 12.54 -7.27
CA LYS A 288 24.51 11.10 -7.10
C LYS A 288 23.65 10.49 -6.01
N LEU A 289 23.32 9.22 -6.18
CA LEU A 289 22.60 8.49 -5.15
C LEU A 289 23.50 8.23 -3.95
N LYS A 290 22.91 8.31 -2.77
CA LYS A 290 23.54 7.93 -1.52
C LYS A 290 22.54 7.19 -0.65
N ASN A 291 23.00 6.10 -0.07
CA ASN A 291 22.27 5.37 0.94
C ASN A 291 22.63 5.90 2.33
N LEU A 292 21.66 6.43 3.08
CA LEU A 292 21.93 7.06 4.38
C LEU A 292 22.17 6.06 5.51
N VAL A 293 21.80 4.79 5.34
CA VAL A 293 22.10 3.73 6.32
C VAL A 293 23.42 2.99 6.00
N ASP A 294 24.10 3.35 4.91
CA ASP A 294 25.48 2.96 4.66
C ASP A 294 26.43 3.90 5.40
N ASP A 295 26.89 3.45 6.56
CA ASP A 295 27.86 4.16 7.39
C ASP A 295 29.32 3.97 6.93
N GLY A 296 29.54 3.28 5.79
CA GLY A 296 30.85 2.95 5.24
C GLY A 296 31.65 1.97 6.09
N SER A 297 31.05 1.40 7.14
CA SER A 297 31.68 0.38 7.98
C SER A 297 31.51 -1.00 7.37
N GLU A 298 32.49 -1.88 7.58
CA GLU A 298 32.42 -3.28 7.11
C GLU A 298 31.26 -4.07 7.75
N GLU A 299 30.77 -3.60 8.91
CA GLU A 299 29.64 -4.20 9.64
C GLU A 299 28.28 -3.61 9.24
N CYS A 300 28.26 -2.47 8.53
CA CYS A 300 27.04 -1.71 8.19
C CYS A 300 26.14 -1.50 9.43
N ARG A 301 26.68 -0.91 10.50
CA ARG A 301 26.03 -0.89 11.82
C ARG A 301 24.73 -0.11 11.83
N LEU A 302 24.64 0.95 11.04
CA LEU A 302 23.43 1.75 10.93
C LEU A 302 22.32 0.95 10.23
N PHE A 303 22.64 0.27 9.12
CA PHE A 303 21.71 -0.65 8.46
C PHE A 303 21.23 -1.80 9.36
N GLN A 304 22.12 -2.41 10.15
CA GLN A 304 21.73 -3.48 11.10
C GLN A 304 20.70 -3.02 12.14
N GLN A 305 20.66 -1.73 12.49
CA GLN A 305 19.67 -1.19 13.43
C GLN A 305 18.27 -1.05 12.82
N THR A 306 18.12 -1.21 11.51
CA THR A 306 16.80 -1.26 10.84
C THR A 306 16.22 -2.69 10.77
N TYR A 307 16.99 -3.70 11.19
CA TYR A 307 16.60 -5.10 11.14
C TYR A 307 15.48 -5.42 12.12
N ARG A 308 14.46 -6.12 11.63
CA ARG A 308 13.27 -6.49 12.41
C ARG A 308 12.69 -7.83 11.97
N VAL A 309 11.95 -8.48 12.87
CA VAL A 309 11.39 -9.84 12.67
C VAL A 309 9.88 -9.83 12.39
N GLN A 310 9.22 -8.70 12.61
CA GLN A 310 7.87 -8.46 12.11
C GLN A 310 7.93 -7.50 10.91
N ALA A 311 6.80 -7.34 10.23
CA ALA A 311 6.70 -6.53 9.02
C ALA A 311 6.11 -5.11 9.24
N PRO A 312 6.44 -4.33 10.29
CA PRO A 312 6.13 -2.90 10.22
C PRO A 312 6.89 -2.30 9.05
N SER A 313 6.20 -1.48 8.30
CA SER A 313 6.78 -0.60 7.29
C SER A 313 7.12 0.75 7.94
N CYS A 314 8.03 1.50 7.32
CA CYS A 314 8.22 2.91 7.64
C CYS A 314 6.90 3.66 7.52
N ASP A 315 6.72 4.69 8.34
CA ASP A 315 5.52 5.51 8.35
C ASP A 315 5.76 6.81 9.13
N ASP A 316 4.93 7.83 8.91
CA ASP A 316 4.81 9.00 9.81
C ASP A 316 3.88 8.63 10.96
N ILE A 317 4.40 7.88 11.92
CA ILE A 317 3.57 7.17 12.91
C ILE A 317 2.92 8.12 13.91
N ASP A 318 3.48 9.32 14.10
CA ASP A 318 2.95 10.34 15.01
C ASP A 318 2.41 11.60 14.33
N GLY A 319 2.42 11.65 13.00
CA GLY A 319 1.81 12.70 12.20
C GLY A 319 2.58 14.03 12.24
N ASP A 320 3.88 14.01 12.56
CA ASP A 320 4.74 15.20 12.58
C ASP A 320 5.31 15.55 11.19
N GLY A 321 5.05 14.70 10.19
CA GLY A 321 5.48 14.81 8.80
C GLY A 321 6.77 14.08 8.49
N LYS A 322 7.50 13.57 9.49
CA LYS A 322 8.73 12.79 9.29
C LYS A 322 8.42 11.32 9.18
N ILE A 323 9.27 10.60 8.48
CA ILE A 323 9.14 9.15 8.34
C ILE A 323 9.98 8.47 9.42
N GLU A 324 9.33 7.68 10.28
CA GLU A 324 9.99 6.82 11.25
C GLU A 324 10.31 5.44 10.68
N ILE A 325 11.45 4.90 11.10
CA ILE A 325 11.96 3.59 10.72
C ILE A 325 11.66 2.61 11.85
N PRO A 326 10.90 1.55 11.61
CA PRO A 326 10.55 0.60 12.64
C PRO A 326 11.70 -0.38 12.96
N ASN A 327 11.74 -0.81 14.21
CA ASN A 327 12.41 -2.00 14.72
C ASN A 327 11.44 -2.74 15.66
N THR A 328 11.72 -3.99 15.99
CA THR A 328 10.90 -4.78 16.91
C THR A 328 11.72 -5.40 18.02
N ARG A 329 11.21 -5.32 19.24
CA ARG A 329 11.73 -6.08 20.39
C ARG A 329 10.60 -6.63 21.24
N LEU A 330 10.90 -7.59 22.10
CA LEU A 330 9.89 -8.19 22.98
C LEU A 330 9.43 -7.21 24.06
N PHE A 331 8.14 -7.26 24.39
CA PHE A 331 7.61 -6.61 25.59
C PHE A 331 8.21 -7.25 26.87
N PRO A 332 8.27 -6.53 28.00
CA PRO A 332 8.75 -7.07 29.26
C PRO A 332 8.03 -8.38 29.65
N GLY A 333 8.81 -9.39 30.02
CA GLY A 333 8.29 -10.69 30.43
C GLY A 333 8.16 -11.75 29.32
N TYR A 334 8.41 -11.39 28.06
CA TYR A 334 8.37 -12.31 26.92
C TYR A 334 9.76 -12.79 26.48
N SER A 335 9.78 -13.97 25.87
CA SER A 335 10.91 -14.63 25.22
C SER A 335 10.53 -15.04 23.80
N GLU A 336 11.50 -15.07 22.87
CA GLU A 336 11.28 -15.59 21.51
C GLU A 336 10.80 -17.05 21.49
N SER A 337 11.09 -17.80 22.56
CA SER A 337 10.68 -19.21 22.72
C SER A 337 9.24 -19.39 23.21
N ASP A 338 8.55 -18.30 23.57
CA ASP A 338 7.17 -18.39 24.04
C ASP A 338 6.24 -18.84 22.91
N GLU A 339 5.09 -19.43 23.27
CA GLU A 339 4.11 -19.87 22.26
C GLU A 339 3.49 -18.68 21.51
N HIS A 340 3.29 -17.56 22.21
CA HIS A 340 2.72 -16.32 21.68
C HIS A 340 3.51 -15.11 22.19
N PRO A 341 4.73 -14.88 21.69
CA PRO A 341 5.55 -13.74 22.09
C PRO A 341 4.89 -12.43 21.65
N MET A 342 4.88 -11.44 22.54
CA MET A 342 4.37 -10.11 22.24
C MET A 342 5.53 -9.16 21.96
N TYR A 343 5.46 -8.45 20.84
CA TYR A 343 6.48 -7.51 20.41
C TYR A 343 5.99 -6.08 20.51
N MET A 344 6.90 -5.22 20.90
CA MET A 344 6.80 -3.77 20.81
C MET A 344 7.52 -3.32 19.53
N THR A 345 6.90 -2.42 18.80
CA THR A 345 7.54 -1.73 17.67
C THR A 345 8.19 -0.45 18.19
N GLU A 346 9.48 -0.29 17.93
CA GLU A 346 10.22 0.94 18.21
C GLU A 346 10.42 1.71 16.91
N TRP A 347 10.16 3.00 16.93
CA TRP A 347 10.16 3.88 15.76
C TRP A 347 11.31 4.87 15.88
N TYR A 348 12.22 4.84 14.92
CA TYR A 348 13.46 5.60 14.95
C TYR A 348 13.48 6.67 13.87
N CYS A 349 13.96 7.87 14.23
CA CYS A 349 14.32 8.89 13.25
C CYS A 349 15.83 8.87 13.03
N LEU A 350 16.26 8.89 11.77
CA LEU A 350 17.66 9.09 11.42
C LEU A 350 17.99 10.59 11.47
N THR A 351 18.86 11.02 12.38
CA THR A 351 19.29 12.42 12.50
C THR A 351 20.80 12.47 12.65
N ASP A 352 21.48 13.28 11.84
CA ASP A 352 22.94 13.44 11.87
C ASP A 352 23.75 12.12 11.79
N GLY A 353 23.20 11.10 11.11
CA GLY A 353 23.83 9.78 10.95
C GLY A 353 23.61 8.82 12.13
N GLU A 354 22.74 9.17 13.08
CA GLU A 354 22.37 8.31 14.21
C GLU A 354 20.86 8.03 14.22
N LEU A 355 20.48 6.78 14.49
CA LEU A 355 19.08 6.41 14.72
C LEU A 355 18.71 6.71 16.17
N THR A 356 17.70 7.55 16.36
CA THR A 356 17.22 7.94 17.68
C THR A 356 15.78 7.48 17.85
N LEU A 357 15.50 6.83 18.99
CA LEU A 357 14.15 6.37 19.31
C LEU A 357 13.21 7.59 19.43
N SER A 358 12.19 7.64 18.58
CA SER A 358 11.16 8.67 18.57
C SER A 358 9.93 8.20 19.35
N ARG A 359 9.39 7.03 18.99
CA ARG A 359 8.17 6.45 19.58
C ARG A 359 8.32 4.96 19.82
N ALA A 360 7.44 4.41 20.63
CA ALA A 360 7.23 2.97 20.72
C ALA A 360 5.73 2.67 20.61
N SER A 361 5.34 1.55 20.05
CA SER A 361 3.93 1.17 19.91
C SER A 361 3.71 -0.32 20.11
N TYR A 362 2.47 -0.67 20.43
CA TYR A 362 1.92 -1.99 20.18
C TYR A 362 1.17 -1.95 18.84
N ILE A 363 1.36 -2.94 17.98
CA ILE A 363 0.67 -3.03 16.69
C ILE A 363 0.01 -4.40 16.55
N ASN A 364 -1.23 -4.40 16.09
CA ASN A 364 -2.00 -5.59 15.75
C ASN A 364 -2.48 -5.49 14.30
N TYR A 365 -1.64 -5.94 13.37
CA TYR A 365 -1.96 -5.97 11.93
C TYR A 365 -3.21 -6.78 11.62
N THR A 366 -3.44 -7.89 12.33
CA THR A 366 -4.61 -8.75 12.12
C THR A 366 -5.93 -8.02 12.38
N GLN A 367 -5.93 -7.12 13.36
CA GLN A 367 -7.12 -6.33 13.74
C GLN A 367 -7.07 -4.89 13.23
N GLY A 368 -6.03 -4.50 12.50
CA GLY A 368 -5.91 -3.20 11.85
C GLY A 368 -5.78 -2.01 12.81
N PHE A 369 -5.17 -2.19 13.99
CA PHE A 369 -4.92 -1.07 14.91
C PHE A 369 -3.56 -1.14 15.60
N GLY A 370 -3.12 0.01 16.11
CA GLY A 370 -1.98 0.13 17.00
C GLY A 370 -2.26 1.11 18.15
N PHE A 371 -1.29 1.20 19.06
CA PHE A 371 -1.32 2.12 20.18
C PHE A 371 0.09 2.61 20.49
N LEU A 372 0.33 3.91 20.32
CA LEU A 372 1.57 4.57 20.73
C LEU A 372 1.68 4.53 22.26
N LEU A 373 2.81 4.07 22.76
CA LEU A 373 3.07 3.94 24.18
C LEU A 373 3.54 5.29 24.74
N PRO A 374 2.96 5.77 25.84
CA PRO A 374 3.56 6.86 26.60
C PRO A 374 4.99 6.50 27.02
N ASP A 375 5.92 7.45 26.99
CA ASP A 375 7.34 7.22 27.33
C ASP A 375 7.53 6.51 28.69
N GLY A 376 6.70 6.86 29.68
CA GLY A 376 6.75 6.27 31.01
C GLY A 376 6.36 4.78 31.06
N TRP A 377 5.75 4.25 30.00
CA TRP A 377 5.34 2.84 29.88
C TRP A 377 6.45 1.96 29.32
N ILE A 378 7.38 2.53 28.55
CA ILE A 378 8.49 1.80 27.93
C ILE A 378 9.28 1.07 29.03
N ASP A 379 9.52 -0.23 28.82
CA ASP A 379 10.17 -1.17 29.76
C ASP A 379 9.45 -1.47 31.09
N LYS A 380 8.33 -0.81 31.38
CA LYS A 380 7.57 -0.97 32.64
C LYS A 380 6.18 -1.55 32.46
N VAL A 381 5.62 -1.44 31.26
CA VAL A 381 4.29 -1.97 30.91
C VAL A 381 4.48 -3.10 29.90
N THR A 382 3.70 -4.16 30.09
CA THR A 382 3.63 -5.28 29.14
C THR A 382 2.21 -5.44 28.63
N VAL A 383 2.05 -6.28 27.61
CA VAL A 383 0.77 -6.54 26.93
C VAL A 383 0.44 -8.02 26.98
N LYS A 384 -0.85 -8.36 27.03
CA LYS A 384 -1.32 -9.74 26.93
C LYS A 384 -2.57 -9.82 26.07
N SER A 385 -2.58 -10.77 25.14
CA SER A 385 -3.80 -11.14 24.39
C SER A 385 -4.70 -12.00 25.28
N VAL A 386 -5.93 -11.54 25.48
CA VAL A 386 -7.00 -12.22 26.21
C VAL A 386 -7.99 -12.76 25.20
N VAL A 387 -7.68 -13.96 24.69
CA VAL A 387 -8.37 -14.59 23.56
C VAL A 387 -9.87 -14.75 23.82
N GLU A 388 -10.29 -15.03 25.06
CA GLU A 388 -11.70 -15.23 25.39
C GLU A 388 -12.57 -13.99 25.12
N ASN A 389 -11.97 -12.80 25.16
CA ASN A 389 -12.66 -11.51 25.01
C ASN A 389 -12.28 -10.77 23.71
N ASP A 390 -11.38 -11.36 22.92
CA ASP A 390 -10.73 -10.71 21.77
C ASP A 390 -10.14 -9.35 22.15
N GLU A 391 -9.35 -9.33 23.23
CA GLU A 391 -8.88 -8.10 23.88
C GLU A 391 -7.37 -8.11 24.06
N ILE A 392 -6.74 -6.96 23.89
CA ILE A 392 -5.37 -6.70 24.31
C ILE A 392 -5.37 -5.90 25.62
N SER A 393 -4.75 -6.45 26.66
CA SER A 393 -4.62 -5.81 27.98
C SER A 393 -3.20 -5.30 28.19
N PHE A 394 -3.06 -4.03 28.56
CA PHE A 394 -1.82 -3.40 29.03
C PHE A 394 -1.80 -3.38 30.55
N PHE A 395 -0.71 -3.82 31.18
CA PHE A 395 -0.56 -3.82 32.63
C PHE A 395 0.88 -3.57 33.06
N VAL A 396 1.05 -3.03 34.27
CA VAL A 396 2.40 -2.81 34.83
C VAL A 396 3.06 -4.17 35.03
N PHE A 397 4.23 -4.34 34.41
CA PHE A 397 5.01 -5.56 34.54
C PHE A 397 5.69 -5.62 35.90
N ASP A 398 5.51 -6.73 36.61
CA ASP A 398 6.11 -7.00 37.92
C ASP A 398 6.56 -8.47 37.96
N GLU A 399 7.76 -8.71 37.40
CA GLU A 399 8.48 -9.99 37.32
C GLU A 399 7.81 -11.12 36.50
N THR A 400 6.48 -11.21 36.43
CA THR A 400 5.73 -12.29 35.77
C THR A 400 4.50 -11.80 35.00
N LEU A 401 4.20 -12.46 33.88
CA LEU A 401 3.00 -12.25 33.05
C LEU A 401 1.70 -12.77 33.70
N ASP A 402 1.82 -13.55 34.78
CA ASP A 402 0.66 -14.05 35.53
C ASP A 402 0.06 -12.99 36.46
N ASN A 403 0.82 -11.94 36.78
CA ASN A 403 0.36 -10.84 37.63
C ASN A 403 -0.17 -9.67 36.78
N ASP A 404 -1.42 -9.78 36.32
CA ASP A 404 -2.11 -8.73 35.57
C ASP A 404 -3.00 -7.81 36.45
N SER A 405 -2.77 -7.83 37.77
CA SER A 405 -3.59 -7.13 38.75
C SER A 405 -3.59 -5.60 38.59
N ARG A 406 -2.53 -5.05 38.00
CA ARG A 406 -2.36 -3.62 37.70
C ARG A 406 -2.63 -3.31 36.23
N LYS A 407 -3.78 -3.75 35.74
CA LYS A 407 -4.25 -3.45 34.38
C LYS A 407 -4.52 -1.96 34.19
N ILE A 408 -3.99 -1.38 33.13
CA ILE A 408 -4.03 0.06 32.83
C ILE A 408 -5.06 0.36 31.75
N LEU A 409 -4.96 -0.35 30.63
CA LEU A 409 -5.75 -0.15 29.42
C LEU A 409 -6.13 -1.52 28.84
N SER A 410 -7.35 -1.62 28.31
CA SER A 410 -7.76 -2.72 27.44
C SER A 410 -8.22 -2.16 26.10
N LEU A 411 -7.76 -2.73 25.00
CA LEU A 411 -8.16 -2.41 23.62
C LEU A 411 -8.81 -3.62 22.97
N LYS A 412 -9.86 -3.41 22.17
CA LYS A 412 -10.47 -4.46 21.35
C LYS A 412 -11.23 -3.90 20.15
N VAL A 413 -11.52 -4.77 19.20
CA VAL A 413 -12.34 -4.46 18.02
C VAL A 413 -13.66 -5.21 18.11
N ASP A 414 -14.78 -4.54 17.84
CA ASP A 414 -16.11 -5.17 17.73
C ASP A 414 -16.76 -4.79 16.39
N ASN A 415 -17.56 -5.71 15.83
CA ASN A 415 -18.37 -5.44 14.65
C ASN A 415 -19.74 -4.87 15.06
N ILE A 416 -19.98 -3.59 14.77
CA ILE A 416 -21.22 -2.89 15.13
C ILE A 416 -22.02 -2.58 13.86
N SER A 417 -23.08 -3.36 13.61
CA SER A 417 -24.01 -3.09 12.51
C SER A 417 -24.70 -1.73 12.65
N GLU A 418 -24.93 -1.02 11.54
CA GLU A 418 -25.56 0.33 11.50
C GLU A 418 -26.93 0.42 12.18
N ASN A 419 -27.64 -0.72 12.33
CA ASN A 419 -28.98 -0.79 12.93
C ASN A 419 -28.99 -0.94 14.45
N THR A 420 -27.82 -0.99 15.10
CA THR A 420 -27.75 -1.01 16.57
C THR A 420 -27.67 0.42 17.12
N ASN A 421 -28.58 0.78 18.03
CA ASN A 421 -28.53 2.08 18.71
C ASN A 421 -27.13 2.31 19.30
N ARG A 422 -26.54 3.50 19.07
CA ARG A 422 -25.16 3.92 19.40
C ARG A 422 -24.66 3.59 20.82
N SER A 423 -25.54 3.27 21.76
CA SER A 423 -25.22 3.00 23.18
C SER A 423 -25.60 1.59 23.65
N ALA A 424 -26.26 0.79 22.80
CA ALA A 424 -26.83 -0.50 23.20
C ALA A 424 -25.90 -1.71 22.95
N GLY A 425 -24.75 -1.50 22.28
CA GLY A 425 -23.82 -2.58 21.89
C GLY A 425 -22.40 -2.48 22.45
N ILE A 426 -22.03 -1.38 23.12
CA ILE A 426 -20.67 -1.22 23.68
C ILE A 426 -20.59 -1.99 25.02
N PRO A 427 -19.60 -2.90 25.20
CA PRO A 427 -19.43 -3.62 26.46
C PRO A 427 -19.24 -2.68 27.66
N ALA A 428 -19.68 -3.13 28.84
CA ALA A 428 -19.64 -2.30 30.05
C ALA A 428 -18.21 -1.84 30.40
N GLY A 429 -18.04 -0.52 30.54
CA GLY A 429 -16.76 0.11 30.86
C GLY A 429 -15.90 0.46 29.64
N TYR A 430 -16.32 0.09 28.42
CA TYR A 430 -15.66 0.51 27.20
C TYR A 430 -16.26 1.80 26.66
N PHE A 431 -15.44 2.52 25.90
CA PHE A 431 -15.85 3.63 25.05
C PHE A 431 -15.24 3.46 23.65
N GLU A 432 -15.92 3.99 22.64
CA GLU A 432 -15.45 3.96 21.25
C GLU A 432 -14.33 4.99 21.03
N ILE A 433 -13.23 4.55 20.44
CA ILE A 433 -12.05 5.36 20.11
C ILE A 433 -12.12 5.83 18.65
N SER A 434 -12.33 4.90 17.74
CA SER A 434 -12.42 5.10 16.28
C SER A 434 -13.40 4.11 15.66
N ARG A 435 -13.75 4.33 14.39
CA ARG A 435 -14.63 3.46 13.60
C ARG A 435 -14.28 3.51 12.11
N VAL A 436 -14.13 2.33 11.52
CA VAL A 436 -13.93 2.15 10.07
C VAL A 436 -15.01 1.21 9.55
N GLY A 437 -15.97 1.76 8.79
CA GLY A 437 -17.13 1.02 8.31
C GLY A 437 -17.94 0.39 9.46
N GLN A 438 -17.95 -0.94 9.52
CA GLN A 438 -18.65 -1.71 10.56
C GLN A 438 -17.75 -2.05 11.77
N LEU A 439 -16.45 -1.79 11.70
CA LEU A 439 -15.50 -2.05 12.78
C LEU A 439 -15.47 -0.86 13.74
N ALA A 440 -15.71 -1.12 15.02
CA ALA A 440 -15.57 -0.15 16.08
C ALA A 440 -14.39 -0.54 16.98
N PHE A 441 -13.46 0.40 17.17
CA PHE A 441 -12.31 0.24 18.06
C PHE A 441 -12.70 0.76 19.43
N LEU A 442 -12.52 -0.06 20.46
CA LEU A 442 -12.99 0.22 21.81
C LEU A 442 -11.84 0.19 22.81
N ALA A 443 -11.85 1.15 23.74
CA ALA A 443 -10.93 1.18 24.87
C ALA A 443 -11.69 1.06 26.19
N LYS A 444 -11.05 0.44 27.18
CA LYS A 444 -11.41 0.54 28.58
C LYS A 444 -10.22 1.00 29.39
N ASN A 445 -10.38 2.16 30.01
CA ASN A 445 -9.40 2.73 30.92
C ASN A 445 -9.68 2.24 32.36
N HIS A 446 -8.72 1.54 32.95
CA HIS A 446 -8.87 0.94 34.29
C HIS A 446 -8.53 1.91 35.42
N ASN A 447 -7.98 3.10 35.12
CA ASN A 447 -7.75 4.20 36.07
C ASN A 447 -7.06 3.77 37.38
N ILE A 448 -5.88 3.13 37.28
CA ILE A 448 -5.15 2.62 38.45
C ILE A 448 -4.49 3.70 39.31
N GLY A 449 -4.51 4.96 38.86
CA GLY A 449 -3.80 6.07 39.51
C GLY A 449 -2.28 5.94 39.45
N GLY A 450 -1.56 6.99 39.89
CA GLY A 450 -0.10 7.02 39.89
C GLY A 450 0.51 7.30 38.50
N GLU A 451 1.80 6.97 38.35
CA GLU A 451 2.63 7.37 37.19
C GLU A 451 2.23 6.72 35.85
N PHE A 452 1.46 5.62 35.88
CA PHE A 452 1.02 4.90 34.68
C PHE A 452 -0.40 5.26 34.25
N ASN A 453 -1.05 6.20 34.95
CA ASN A 453 -2.40 6.58 34.64
C ASN A 453 -2.45 7.36 33.32
N ILE A 454 -3.30 6.92 32.40
CA ILE A 454 -3.56 7.59 31.12
C ILE A 454 -4.98 8.17 31.10
N GLN A 455 -5.16 9.35 30.51
CA GLN A 455 -6.48 9.96 30.32
C GLN A 455 -7.13 9.47 29.04
N ASN A 456 -8.46 9.55 28.96
CA ASN A 456 -9.15 9.15 27.74
C ASN A 456 -8.71 9.97 26.52
N GLY A 457 -8.41 11.27 26.68
CA GLY A 457 -7.87 12.11 25.59
C GLY A 457 -6.56 11.55 25.02
N GLU A 458 -5.62 11.20 25.89
CA GLU A 458 -4.35 10.56 25.50
C GLU A 458 -4.57 9.19 24.84
N ILE A 459 -5.63 8.45 25.19
CA ILE A 459 -5.97 7.19 24.51
C ILE A 459 -6.39 7.46 23.05
N PHE A 460 -7.16 8.52 22.79
CA PHE A 460 -7.53 8.89 21.42
C PHE A 460 -6.32 9.36 20.62
N GLU A 461 -5.47 10.20 21.20
CA GLU A 461 -4.27 10.76 20.53
C GLU A 461 -3.24 9.69 20.20
N ASN A 462 -3.09 8.67 21.05
CA ASN A 462 -2.13 7.58 20.84
C ASN A 462 -2.70 6.39 20.06
N PHE A 463 -3.98 6.43 19.65
CA PHE A 463 -4.56 5.35 18.87
C PHE A 463 -4.13 5.44 17.41
N VAL A 464 -3.65 4.33 16.87
CA VAL A 464 -3.21 4.23 15.47
C VAL A 464 -4.23 3.38 14.70
N ASP A 465 -4.82 3.95 13.65
CA ASP A 465 -5.75 3.26 12.75
C ASP A 465 -4.99 2.76 11.51
N LEU A 466 -4.65 1.48 11.46
CA LEU A 466 -3.83 0.94 10.37
C LEU A 466 -4.60 0.92 9.04
N TYR A 467 -5.93 0.97 9.06
CA TYR A 467 -6.72 1.08 7.81
C TYR A 467 -6.54 2.42 7.10
N LEU A 468 -6.03 3.44 7.81
CA LEU A 468 -5.71 4.75 7.24
C LEU A 468 -4.25 4.85 6.77
N LEU A 469 -3.38 3.93 7.19
CA LEU A 469 -1.95 3.93 6.86
C LEU A 469 -1.62 3.19 5.55
N GLY A 470 -2.63 2.65 4.86
CA GLY A 470 -2.47 2.13 3.50
C GLY A 470 -1.92 0.71 3.38
N ASP A 471 -1.86 -0.05 4.48
CA ASP A 471 -1.51 -1.48 4.50
C ASP A 471 -2.69 -2.43 4.17
#